data_AF-A0A7W6ICL1-F1
#
_entry.id   AF-A0A7W6ICL1-F1
#
_cell.length_a   1.000
_cell.length_b   1.000
_cell.length_c   1.000
_cell.angle_alpha   90.00
_cell.angle_beta   90.00
_cell.angle_gamma   90.00
#
_symmetry.space_group_name_H-M   'P 1'
#
loop_
_entity.id
_entity.type
_entity.pdbx_description
1 polymer ?
#
loop_
_entity_poly.entity_id
_entity_poly.type
_entity_poly.pdbx_seq_one_letter_code
_entity_poly.pdbx_strand_id
1 'polypeptide(L)'
;MNTAPSPSGAEQTIEALRQILVGRTIADVERHLILDTLAFCFGNRTHAAKILGISIRTLRNKLNEYMEAGIAVPEPGQRPSVAA
;
A
#
# COMPACT_ATOMS: atom_id res chain seq x y z
N MET A 1 -7.56 25.37 -35.71
CA MET A 1 -6.38 24.84 -35.02
C MET A 1 -6.82 24.53 -33.60
N ASN A 2 -7.20 23.28 -33.31
CA ASN A 2 -7.76 22.93 -32.01
C ASN A 2 -6.59 22.53 -31.10
N THR A 3 -6.06 23.49 -30.34
CA THR A 3 -5.00 23.23 -29.36
C THR A 3 -5.64 22.50 -28.18
N ALA A 4 -5.32 21.22 -28.01
CA ALA A 4 -5.74 20.48 -26.82
C ALA A 4 -5.17 21.17 -25.57
N PRO A 5 -5.95 21.27 -24.47
CA PRO A 5 -5.43 21.80 -23.23
C PRO A 5 -4.29 20.89 -22.74
N SER A 6 -3.12 21.47 -22.46
CA SER A 6 -2.04 20.75 -21.80
C SER A 6 -2.56 20.20 -20.47
N PRO A 7 -2.36 18.91 -20.15
CA PRO A 7 -2.87 18.34 -18.91
C PRO A 7 -2.20 19.04 -17.73
N SER A 8 -3.03 19.46 -16.79
CA SER A 8 -2.63 20.03 -15.51
C SER A 8 -1.72 19.07 -14.72
N GLY A 9 -0.90 19.58 -13.79
CA GLY A 9 -0.01 18.74 -12.99
C GLY A 9 -0.73 17.62 -12.21
N ALA A 10 -1.99 17.85 -11.82
CA ALA A 10 -2.84 16.83 -11.21
C ALA A 10 -3.19 15.70 -12.19
N GLU A 11 -3.56 16.02 -13.43
CA GLU A 11 -3.87 15.03 -14.47
C GLU A 11 -2.63 14.19 -14.83
N GLN A 12 -1.45 14.82 -14.91
CA GLN A 12 -0.19 14.11 -15.13
C GLN A 12 0.12 13.12 -14.00
N THR A 13 -0.15 13.49 -12.75
CA THR A 13 0.05 12.60 -11.58
C THR A 13 -0.91 11.41 -11.63
N ILE A 14 -2.18 11.64 -11.94
CA ILE A 14 -3.18 10.56 -12.05
C ILE A 14 -2.81 9.59 -13.18
N GLU A 15 -2.36 10.11 -14.31
CA GLU A 15 -1.94 9.28 -15.44
C GLU A 15 -0.70 8.43 -15.10
N ALA A 16 0.28 9.00 -14.40
CA ALA A 16 1.43 8.24 -13.91
C ALA A 16 1.02 7.11 -12.95
N LEU A 17 0.08 7.37 -12.02
CA LEU A 17 -0.44 6.33 -11.12
C LEU A 17 -1.15 5.21 -11.89
N ARG A 18 -1.96 5.54 -12.90
CA ARG A 18 -2.61 4.54 -13.76
C ARG A 18 -1.59 3.64 -14.43
N GLN A 19 -0.53 4.21 -15.00
CA GLN A 19 0.53 3.45 -15.66
C GLN A 19 1.25 2.49 -14.71
N ILE A 20 1.40 2.86 -13.43
CA ILE A 20 2.03 1.99 -12.41
C ILE A 20 1.10 0.85 -11.98
N LEU A 21 -0.21 1.08 -11.95
CA LEU A 21 -1.20 0.12 -11.45
C LEU A 21 -1.66 -0.88 -12.53
N VAL A 22 -1.74 -0.46 -13.79
CA VAL A 22 -2.17 -1.31 -14.90
C VAL A 22 -1.19 -2.47 -15.10
N GLY A 23 -1.72 -3.69 -15.22
CA GLY A 23 -0.92 -4.92 -15.39
C GLY A 23 -0.49 -5.58 -14.07
N ARG A 24 -0.76 -4.96 -12.91
CA ARG A 24 -0.57 -5.60 -11.59
C ARG A 24 -1.85 -6.29 -11.13
N THR A 25 -1.68 -7.37 -10.37
CA THR A 25 -2.82 -8.02 -9.72
C THR A 25 -3.33 -7.18 -8.56
N ILE A 26 -4.62 -7.29 -8.25
CA ILE A 26 -5.19 -6.65 -7.05
C ILE A 26 -4.45 -7.14 -5.80
N ALA A 27 -4.10 -8.43 -5.75
CA ALA A 27 -3.37 -9.00 -4.61
C ALA A 27 -2.00 -8.35 -4.39
N ASP A 28 -1.25 -8.04 -5.45
CA ASP A 28 0.04 -7.37 -5.34
C ASP A 28 -0.10 -5.92 -4.88
N VAL A 29 -1.05 -5.19 -5.46
CA VAL A 29 -1.32 -3.80 -5.09
C VAL A 29 -1.79 -3.72 -3.63
N GLU A 30 -2.74 -4.58 -3.25
CA GLU A 30 -3.24 -4.71 -1.88
C GLU A 30 -2.10 -5.02 -0.91
N ARG A 31 -1.24 -5.99 -1.24
CA ARG A 31 -0.11 -6.39 -0.39
C ARG A 31 0.83 -5.24 -0.12
N HIS A 32 1.30 -4.55 -1.17
CA HIS A 32 2.20 -3.42 -1.00
C HIS A 32 1.55 -2.32 -0.17
N LEU A 33 0.30 -1.98 -0.48
CA LEU A 33 -0.44 -0.95 0.25
C LEU A 33 -0.61 -1.29 1.74
N ILE A 34 -0.89 -2.55 2.07
CA ILE A 34 -1.00 -3.04 3.45
C ILE A 34 0.34 -2.90 4.19
N LEU A 35 1.43 -3.36 3.58
CA LEU A 35 2.77 -3.34 4.20
C LEU A 35 3.28 -1.92 4.41
N ASP A 36 3.12 -1.04 3.41
CA ASP A 36 3.53 0.36 3.49
C ASP A 36 2.73 1.11 4.55
N THR A 37 1.42 0.86 4.63
CA THR A 37 0.57 1.46 5.66
C THR A 37 0.95 0.95 7.05
N LEU A 38 1.32 -0.32 7.19
CA LEU A 38 1.82 -0.86 8.46
C LEU A 38 3.15 -0.25 8.88
N ALA A 39 4.08 -0.07 7.93
CA ALA A 39 5.35 0.59 8.19
C ALA A 39 5.13 2.05 8.63
N PHE A 40 4.23 2.78 7.95
CA PHE A 40 3.81 4.12 8.33
C PHE A 40 3.19 4.16 9.74
N CYS A 41 2.46 3.12 10.13
CA CYS A 41 1.87 2.97 11.46
C CYS A 41 2.81 2.36 12.50
N PHE A 42 4.11 2.19 12.22
CA PHE A 42 5.09 1.55 13.11
C PHE A 42 4.64 0.14 13.60
N GLY A 43 4.01 -0.62 12.72
CA GLY A 43 3.47 -1.96 13.02
C GLY A 43 2.15 -1.94 13.81
N ASN A 44 1.54 -0.77 14.05
CA ASN A 44 0.24 -0.69 14.72
C ASN A 44 -0.89 -1.15 13.79
N ARG A 45 -1.25 -2.43 13.91
CA ARG A 45 -2.27 -3.10 13.10
C ARG A 45 -3.66 -2.45 13.25
N THR A 46 -4.05 -2.01 14.44
CA THR A 46 -5.35 -1.37 14.66
C THR A 46 -5.45 -0.03 13.92
N HIS A 47 -4.37 0.76 13.96
CA HIS A 47 -4.34 2.03 13.25
C HIS A 47 -4.27 1.83 11.73
N ALA A 48 -3.44 0.90 11.26
CA ALA A 48 -3.34 0.58 9.83
C ALA A 48 -4.67 0.10 9.25
N ALA A 49 -5.40 -0.79 9.96
CA ALA A 49 -6.72 -1.26 9.53
C ALA A 49 -7.72 -0.10 9.37
N LYS A 50 -7.67 0.90 10.27
CA LYS A 50 -8.52 2.09 10.20
C LYS A 50 -8.19 2.96 8.98
N ILE A 51 -6.91 3.14 8.66
CA ILE A 51 -6.47 3.91 7.47
C ILE A 51 -6.89 3.20 6.18
N LEU A 52 -6.71 1.87 6.13
CA LEU A 52 -7.06 1.05 4.98
C LEU A 52 -8.57 0.86 4.80
N GLY A 53 -9.38 1.19 5.82
CA GLY A 53 -10.83 1.03 5.77
C GLY A 53 -11.31 -0.42 5.83
N ILE A 54 -10.50 -1.33 6.40
CA ILE A 54 -10.86 -2.75 6.56
C ILE A 54 -10.95 -3.13 8.04
N SER A 55 -11.61 -4.26 8.33
CA SER A 55 -11.66 -4.76 9.71
C SER A 55 -10.27 -5.21 10.18
N ILE A 56 -9.99 -5.07 11.48
CA ILE A 56 -8.75 -5.59 12.08
C ILE A 56 -8.60 -7.11 11.87
N ARG A 57 -9.72 -7.85 11.76
CA ARG A 57 -9.72 -9.28 11.44
C ARG A 57 -9.21 -9.53 10.03
N THR A 58 -9.73 -8.79 9.04
CA THR A 58 -9.30 -8.87 7.64
C THR A 58 -7.81 -8.56 7.53
N LEU A 59 -7.34 -7.49 8.17
CA LEU A 59 -5.92 -7.16 8.17
C LEU A 59 -5.08 -8.31 8.75
N ARG A 60 -5.45 -8.85 9.92
CA ARG A 60 -4.71 -9.96 10.54
C ARG A 60 -4.67 -11.20 9.66
N ASN A 61 -5.77 -11.55 8.99
CA ASN A 61 -5.81 -12.67 8.06
C ASN A 61 -4.83 -12.47 6.91
N LYS A 62 -4.82 -11.28 6.29
CA LYS A 62 -3.87 -10.93 5.22
C LYS A 62 -2.42 -11.01 5.69
N LEU A 63 -2.12 -10.54 6.90
CA LEU A 63 -0.76 -10.64 7.44
C LEU A 63 -0.34 -12.10 7.67
N ASN A 64 -1.23 -12.95 8.16
CA ASN A 64 -0.94 -14.37 8.30
C ASN A 64 -0.69 -15.01 6.92
N GLU A 65 -1.54 -14.74 5.92
CA GLU A 65 -1.35 -15.22 4.55
C GLU A 65 0.02 -14.80 3.99
N TYR A 66 0.44 -13.56 4.25
CA TYR A 66 1.75 -13.06 3.82
C TYR A 66 2.90 -13.77 4.55
N MET A 67 2.77 -14.00 5.86
CA MET A 67 3.78 -14.76 6.63
C MET A 67 3.88 -16.21 6.13
N GLU A 68 2.76 -16.86 5.83
CA GLU A 68 2.72 -18.22 5.28
C GLU A 68 3.32 -18.28 3.87
N ALA A 69 3.16 -17.22 3.08
CA ALA A 69 3.81 -17.05 1.79
C ALA A 69 5.31 -16.67 1.88
N GLY A 70 5.88 -16.56 3.09
CA GLY A 70 7.29 -16.21 3.31
C GLY A 70 7.61 -14.73 3.11
N ILE A 71 6.60 -13.86 3.10
CA ILE A 71 6.74 -12.42 2.90
C ILE A 71 7.01 -11.77 4.27
N ALA A 72 8.04 -10.93 4.33
CA ALA A 72 8.38 -10.21 5.55
C ALA A 72 7.27 -9.23 5.94
N VAL A 73 6.65 -9.47 7.10
CA VAL A 73 5.66 -8.57 7.70
C VAL A 73 6.31 -7.79 8.84
N PRO A 74 6.17 -6.45 8.88
CA PRO A 74 6.73 -5.66 9.97
C PRO A 74 6.07 -6.02 11.31
N GLU A 75 6.91 -6.27 12.33
CA GLU A 75 6.46 -6.65 13.66
C GLU A 75 5.86 -5.45 14.42
N PRO A 76 4.82 -5.68 15.25
CA PRO A 76 4.21 -4.62 16.04
C PRO A 76 5.21 -4.05 17.05
N GLY A 77 5.47 -2.74 16.99
CA GLY A 77 6.41 -2.06 17.89
C GLY A 77 7.85 -2.00 17.38
N GLN A 78 8.16 -2.62 16.24
CA GLN A 78 9.45 -2.48 15.58
C GLN A 78 9.44 -1.15 14.79
N ARG A 79 10.30 -0.19 15.17
CA ARG A 79 10.62 0.90 14.22
C ARG A 79 11.30 0.24 13.02
N PRO A 80 10.94 0.57 11.76
CA PRO A 80 11.73 0.09 10.64
C PRO A 80 13.18 0.51 10.89
N SER A 81 14.05 -0.49 11.09
CA SER A 81 15.48 -0.26 11.07
C SER A 81 15.78 0.11 9.62
N VAL A 82 15.79 1.42 9.36
CA VAL A 82 16.49 1.96 8.21
C VAL A 82 17.97 1.69 8.45
N ALA A 83 18.41 0.48 8.08
CA ALA A 83 19.80 0.23 7.82
C ALA A 83 20.15 1.09 6.61
N ALA A 84 20.81 2.22 6.89
CA ALA A 84 21.54 3.02 5.91
C ALA A 84 22.86 2.34 5.56
#